data_AF-A0A0F9KZU4-F1
#
_entry.id   AF-A0A0F9KZU4-F1
#
_cell.length_a   1.000
_cell.length_b   1.000
_cell.length_c   1.000
_cell.angle_alpha   90.00
_cell.angle_beta   90.00
_cell.angle_gamma   90.00
#
_symmetry.space_group_name_H-M   'P 1'
#
loop_
_entity.id
_entity.type
_entity.pdbx_description
1 polymer ?
#
loop_
_entity_poly.entity_id
_entity_poly.type
_entity_poly.pdbx_seq_one_letter_code
_entity_poly.pdbx_strand_id
1 'polypeptide(L)'
;MSRLPIVLSMFLLVFPLLSNLEAYASNPNLFVSAENPTFGNRFAGSMVVEVVVNDPQIDDTGEGKGEPDVTINGGQLRMVQAVDGNWYAYFANLQKAQIADQIAFDTGVSGEGLDFGVFCSSSTPSTVLG
;
A
#
# COMPACT_ATOMS: atom_id res chain seq x y z
N MET A 1 2.55 -60.26 -4.67
CA MET A 1 1.95 -59.15 -5.44
C MET A 1 1.74 -57.98 -4.47
N SER A 2 2.70 -57.06 -4.48
CA SER A 2 2.85 -55.97 -3.51
C SER A 2 1.75 -54.92 -3.68
N ARG A 3 1.03 -54.62 -2.58
CA ARG A 3 0.15 -53.46 -2.47
C ARG A 3 1.01 -52.20 -2.32
N LEU A 4 1.48 -51.66 -3.44
CA LEU A 4 2.16 -50.37 -3.51
C LEU A 4 1.10 -49.26 -3.27
N PRO A 5 1.32 -48.30 -2.36
CA PRO A 5 0.24 -47.67 -1.62
C PRO A 5 -0.42 -46.53 -2.43
N ILE A 6 -1.75 -46.58 -2.48
CA ILE A 6 -2.66 -45.50 -2.92
C ILE A 6 -2.38 -44.18 -2.17
N VAL A 7 -1.66 -44.24 -1.05
CA VAL A 7 -1.30 -43.11 -0.18
C VAL A 7 -0.39 -42.07 -0.87
N LEU A 8 0.42 -42.45 -1.88
CA LEU A 8 1.35 -41.51 -2.53
C LEU A 8 0.68 -40.57 -3.56
N SER A 9 -0.46 -40.98 -4.12
CA SER A 9 -1.19 -40.19 -5.16
C SER A 9 -2.03 -39.05 -4.54
N MET A 10 -2.54 -39.24 -3.32
CA MET A 10 -3.37 -38.25 -2.64
C MET A 10 -2.55 -37.07 -2.09
N PHE A 11 -1.24 -37.23 -1.91
CA PHE A 11 -0.36 -36.14 -1.44
C PHE A 11 -0.09 -35.10 -2.54
N LEU A 12 -0.09 -35.51 -3.81
CA LEU A 12 0.16 -34.60 -4.95
C LEU A 12 -1.06 -33.77 -5.37
N LEU A 13 -2.28 -34.20 -5.01
CA LEU A 13 -3.52 -33.46 -5.32
C LEU A 13 -3.93 -32.45 -4.25
N VAL A 14 -3.29 -32.46 -3.07
CA VAL A 14 -3.58 -31.53 -1.96
C VAL A 14 -2.59 -30.35 -1.93
N PHE A 15 -1.43 -30.48 -2.58
CA PHE A 15 -0.39 -29.44 -2.60
C PHE A 15 -0.82 -28.07 -3.19
N PRO A 16 -1.71 -27.96 -4.20
CA PRO A 16 -2.12 -26.65 -4.70
C PRO A 16 -3.30 -26.02 -3.94
N LEU A 17 -3.90 -26.73 -2.97
CA LEU A 17 -5.02 -26.21 -2.16
C LEU A 17 -4.57 -25.38 -0.94
N LEU A 18 -3.27 -25.40 -0.63
CA LEU A 18 -2.69 -24.69 0.50
C LEU A 18 -1.83 -23.48 0.09
N SER A 19 -1.80 -23.13 -1.20
CA SER A 19 -1.04 -21.98 -1.72
C SER A 19 -1.80 -20.66 -1.65
N ASN A 20 -2.75 -20.52 -0.72
CA ASN A 20 -3.25 -19.19 -0.36
C ASN A 20 -2.21 -18.58 0.57
N LEU A 21 -1.12 -18.11 -0.01
CA LEU A 21 -0.13 -17.29 0.69
C LEU A 21 -0.85 -16.00 1.06
N GLU A 22 -1.46 -15.99 2.25
CA GLU A 22 -1.90 -14.76 2.88
C GLU A 22 -0.69 -13.83 2.89
N ALA A 23 -0.83 -12.67 2.26
CA ALA A 23 0.23 -11.67 2.20
C ALA A 23 0.48 -11.15 3.62
N TYR A 24 1.32 -11.85 4.38
CA TYR A 24 1.94 -11.29 5.57
C TYR A 24 2.90 -10.19 5.11
N ALA A 25 2.91 -9.02 5.75
CA ALA A 25 4.00 -8.08 5.56
C ALA A 25 5.32 -8.80 5.89
N SER A 26 6.08 -9.07 4.83
CA SER A 26 7.24 -9.96 4.89
C SER A 26 8.52 -9.21 5.28
N ASN A 27 8.46 -7.90 5.53
CA ASN A 27 9.63 -7.07 5.82
C ASN A 27 9.48 -6.39 7.19
N PRO A 28 10.41 -6.59 8.15
CA PRO A 28 10.33 -6.01 9.49
C PRO A 28 10.42 -4.47 9.50
N ASN A 29 10.92 -3.88 8.43
CA ASN A 29 11.09 -2.44 8.28
C ASN A 29 9.89 -1.80 7.59
N LEU A 30 8.92 -2.57 7.07
CA LEU A 30 7.77 -2.06 6.33
C LEU A 30 6.50 -2.12 7.19
N PHE A 31 5.86 -0.97 7.37
CA PHE A 31 4.57 -0.85 8.05
C PHE A 31 3.53 -0.26 7.10
N VAL A 32 2.33 -0.83 7.10
CA VAL A 32 1.19 -0.33 6.32
C VAL A 32 0.00 -0.19 7.26
N SER A 33 -0.58 1.01 7.37
CA SER A 33 -1.65 1.29 8.35
C SER A 33 -2.94 0.50 8.12
N ALA A 34 -3.12 -0.02 6.91
CA ALA A 34 -4.24 -0.88 6.53
C ALA A 34 -3.91 -2.38 6.54
N GLU A 35 -2.72 -2.77 7.01
CA GLU A 35 -2.38 -4.18 7.16
C GLU A 35 -3.30 -4.82 8.21
N ASN A 36 -4.08 -5.80 7.75
CA ASN A 36 -4.97 -6.55 8.59
C ASN A 36 -5.21 -7.92 7.96
N PRO A 37 -4.54 -8.98 8.45
CA PRO A 37 -4.65 -10.31 7.87
C PRO A 37 -6.07 -10.88 7.99
N THR A 38 -6.83 -10.50 9.03
CA THR A 38 -8.21 -10.95 9.21
C THR A 38 -9.14 -10.48 8.08
N PHE A 39 -8.82 -9.37 7.41
CA PHE A 39 -9.57 -8.86 6.26
C PHE A 39 -8.82 -9.01 4.93
N GLY A 40 -7.75 -9.81 4.89
CA GLY A 40 -6.93 -10.00 3.69
C GLY A 40 -6.30 -8.70 3.19
N ASN A 41 -5.87 -7.82 4.11
CA ASN A 41 -5.26 -6.51 3.82
C ASN A 41 -6.12 -5.62 2.91
N ARG A 42 -7.45 -5.74 3.04
CA ARG A 42 -8.40 -4.95 2.28
C ARG A 42 -8.84 -3.72 3.09
N PHE A 43 -8.75 -2.55 2.46
CA PHE A 43 -9.38 -1.31 2.94
C PHE A 43 -10.57 -0.91 2.05
N ALA A 44 -11.44 -0.04 2.55
CA ALA A 44 -12.69 0.33 1.87
C ALA A 44 -12.92 1.84 1.88
N GLY A 45 -13.71 2.33 0.92
CA GLY A 45 -14.05 3.76 0.84
C GLY A 45 -12.86 4.63 0.44
N SER A 46 -12.91 5.90 0.86
CA SER A 46 -11.92 6.94 0.57
C SER A 46 -10.82 7.01 1.65
N MET A 47 -10.40 5.87 2.18
CA MET A 47 -9.31 5.84 3.17
C MET A 47 -7.98 6.21 2.52
N VAL A 48 -7.16 6.98 3.25
CA VAL A 48 -5.75 7.19 2.96
C VAL A 48 -4.94 6.17 3.75
N VAL A 49 -4.15 5.37 3.06
CA VAL A 49 -3.28 4.36 3.66
C VAL A 49 -1.88 4.94 3.78
N GLU A 50 -1.32 4.84 4.98
CA GLU A 50 0.06 5.22 5.27
C GLU A 50 0.97 4.02 5.10
N VAL A 51 2.12 4.26 4.47
CA VAL A 51 3.22 3.31 4.34
C VAL A 51 4.45 3.95 4.95
N VAL A 52 5.05 3.25 5.92
CA VAL A 52 6.27 3.67 6.60
C VAL A 52 7.34 2.63 6.35
N VAL A 53 8.53 3.08 5.95
CA VAL A 53 9.75 2.27 5.98
C VAL A 53 10.69 2.82 7.05
N ASN A 54 10.93 2.02 8.08
CA ASN A 54 11.90 2.26 9.14
C ASN A 54 13.06 1.28 8.96
N ASP A 55 14.08 1.69 8.21
CA ASP A 55 15.23 0.87 7.90
C ASP A 55 16.53 1.60 8.30
N PRO A 56 17.28 1.09 9.30
CA PRO A 56 18.52 1.70 9.80
C PRO A 56 19.66 1.81 8.77
N GLN A 57 19.52 1.25 7.56
CA GLN A 57 20.50 1.40 6.49
C GLN A 57 20.23 2.64 5.63
N ILE A 58 19.03 3.21 5.69
CA ILE A 58 18.58 4.34 4.87
C ILE A 58 17.88 5.43 5.70
N ASP A 59 18.13 5.48 7.02
CA ASP A 59 17.54 6.45 7.95
C ASP A 59 18.40 7.72 8.18
N ASP A 60 19.64 7.72 7.72
CA ASP A 60 20.52 8.90 7.81
C ASP A 60 19.98 10.03 6.93
N THR A 61 19.66 11.17 7.55
CA THR A 61 19.12 12.38 6.90
C THR A 61 20.21 13.35 6.47
N GLY A 62 21.46 13.13 6.88
CA GLY A 62 22.63 13.91 6.48
C GLY A 62 23.24 13.46 5.14
N GLU A 63 22.87 12.27 4.66
CA GLU A 63 23.37 11.69 3.41
C GLU A 63 22.22 11.24 2.50
N GLY A 64 22.37 11.45 1.19
CA GLY A 64 21.40 10.97 0.22
C GLY A 64 21.49 9.46 0.01
N LYS A 65 20.77 8.68 0.82
CA LYS A 65 20.73 7.20 0.72
C LYS A 65 19.87 6.67 -0.43
N GLY A 66 18.95 7.50 -0.95
CA GLY A 66 18.00 7.12 -1.99
C GLY A 66 16.72 6.50 -1.43
N GLU A 67 15.65 6.56 -2.22
CA GLU A 67 14.32 6.09 -1.84
C GLU A 67 14.25 4.55 -1.78
N PRO A 68 13.55 3.95 -0.79
CA PRO A 68 13.32 2.51 -0.75
C PRO A 68 12.45 2.03 -1.92
N ASP A 69 12.68 0.80 -2.38
CA ASP A 69 11.84 0.18 -3.41
C ASP A 69 10.59 -0.45 -2.79
N VAL A 70 9.48 0.28 -2.86
CA VAL A 70 8.15 -0.18 -2.42
C VAL A 70 7.18 -0.17 -3.59
N THR A 71 6.48 -1.28 -3.78
CA THR A 71 5.49 -1.41 -4.87
C THR A 71 4.08 -1.69 -4.36
N ILE A 72 3.09 -1.17 -5.09
CA ILE A 72 1.67 -1.45 -4.91
C ILE A 72 1.14 -2.00 -6.23
N ASN A 73 0.71 -3.27 -6.25
CA ASN A 73 0.22 -3.94 -7.45
C ASN A 73 1.19 -3.83 -8.65
N GLY A 74 2.50 -3.85 -8.38
CA GLY A 74 3.56 -3.71 -9.39
C GLY A 74 3.88 -2.29 -9.83
N GLY A 75 3.17 -1.28 -9.33
CA GLY A 75 3.53 0.13 -9.51
C GLY A 75 4.46 0.63 -8.40
N GLN A 76 5.44 1.47 -8.72
CA GLN A 76 6.30 2.10 -7.72
C GLN A 76 5.49 3.07 -6.86
N LEU A 77 5.58 2.93 -5.54
CA LEU A 77 5.09 3.91 -4.58
C LEU A 77 6.19 4.96 -4.35
N ARG A 78 5.86 6.25 -4.55
CA ARG A 78 6.79 7.34 -4.25
C ARG A 78 6.77 7.66 -2.76
N MET A 79 7.94 7.67 -2.15
CA MET A 79 8.17 7.91 -0.72
C MET A 79 9.08 9.12 -0.49
N VAL A 80 8.93 9.74 0.67
CA VAL A 80 9.73 10.89 1.12
C VAL A 80 10.34 10.58 2.48
N GLN A 81 11.64 10.87 2.64
CA GLN A 81 12.31 10.76 3.93
C GLN A 81 11.93 11.95 4.81
N ALA A 82 11.47 11.66 6.03
CA ALA A 82 11.20 12.68 7.04
C ALA A 82 12.44 12.90 7.92
N VAL A 83 12.36 13.94 8.78
CA VAL A 83 13.46 14.35 9.66
C VAL A 83 13.76 13.36 10.79
N ASP A 84 12.88 12.41 11.03
CA ASP A 84 13.06 11.31 11.97
C ASP A 84 13.78 10.09 11.35
N GLY A 85 14.18 10.21 10.07
CA GLY A 85 14.86 9.17 9.31
C GLY A 85 13.94 8.17 8.62
N ASN A 86 12.66 8.12 8.99
CA ASN A 86 11.70 7.21 8.36
C ASN A 86 11.30 7.69 6.97
N TRP A 87 10.96 6.75 6.10
CA TRP A 87 10.39 7.04 4.78
C TRP A 87 8.87 6.88 4.83
N TYR A 88 8.15 7.89 4.35
CA TYR A 88 6.70 7.93 4.36
C TYR A 88 6.14 8.01 2.95
N ALA A 89 5.04 7.31 2.74
CA ALA A 89 4.19 7.48 1.56
C ALA A 89 2.73 7.30 1.93
N TYR A 90 1.86 7.87 1.11
CA TYR A 90 0.43 7.81 1.28
C TYR A 90 -0.22 7.44 -0.05
N PHE A 91 -1.21 6.55 -0.01
CA PHE A 91 -1.99 6.22 -1.18
C PHE A 91 -3.47 6.06 -0.83
N ALA A 92 -4.34 6.26 -1.82
CA ALA A 92 -5.77 6.07 -1.69
C ALA A 92 -6.32 5.45 -2.98
N ASN A 93 -7.53 4.88 -2.90
CA ASN A 93 -8.25 4.52 -4.11
C ASN A 93 -8.73 5.79 -4.82
N LEU A 94 -8.17 6.07 -6.01
CA LEU A 94 -8.46 7.28 -6.78
C LEU A 94 -9.95 7.54 -6.97
N GLN A 95 -10.70 6.53 -7.42
CA GLN A 95 -12.12 6.68 -7.69
C GLN A 95 -12.92 6.98 -6.41
N LYS A 96 -12.59 6.32 -5.30
CA LYS A 96 -13.27 6.55 -4.03
C LYS A 96 -12.93 7.92 -3.45
N ALA A 97 -11.68 8.37 -3.56
CA ALA A 97 -11.27 9.72 -3.18
C ALA A 97 -12.02 10.78 -4.00
N GLN A 98 -12.09 10.64 -5.33
CA GLN A 98 -12.81 11.58 -6.20
C GLN A 98 -14.31 11.65 -5.90
N ILE A 99 -14.95 10.52 -5.63
CA ILE A 99 -16.38 10.51 -5.25
C ILE A 99 -16.59 11.23 -3.92
N ALA A 100 -15.70 11.02 -2.95
CA ALA A 100 -15.81 11.67 -1.65
C ALA A 100 -15.55 13.18 -1.75
N ASP A 101 -14.55 13.59 -2.53
CA ASP A 101 -14.20 14.97 -2.83
C ASP A 101 -15.35 15.74 -3.52
N GLN A 102 -16.00 15.10 -4.49
CA GLN A 102 -17.16 15.69 -5.18
C GLN A 102 -18.31 16.02 -4.23
N ILE A 103 -18.49 15.24 -3.14
CA ILE A 103 -19.53 15.55 -2.14
C ILE A 103 -19.19 16.86 -1.42
N ALA A 104 -17.93 17.08 -1.06
CA ALA A 104 -17.49 18.34 -0.44
C ALA A 104 -17.72 19.53 -1.37
N PHE A 105 -17.43 19.35 -2.68
CA PHE A 105 -17.70 20.35 -3.70
C PHE A 105 -19.21 20.65 -3.86
N ASP A 106 -20.04 19.62 -4.06
CA ASP A 106 -21.47 19.74 -4.33
C ASP A 106 -22.25 20.40 -3.17
N THR A 107 -21.76 20.21 -1.94
CA THR A 107 -22.37 20.78 -0.73
C THR A 107 -21.82 22.16 -0.36
N GLY A 108 -20.87 22.69 -1.14
CA GLY A 108 -20.30 24.02 -0.95
C GLY A 108 -19.35 24.15 0.25
N VAL A 109 -18.81 23.03 0.73
CA VAL A 109 -17.86 22.96 1.87
C VAL A 109 -16.45 22.60 1.39
N SER A 110 -16.06 23.09 0.20
CA SER A 110 -14.72 22.86 -0.35
C SER A 110 -13.65 23.37 0.62
N GLY A 111 -12.61 22.56 0.83
CA GLY A 111 -11.61 22.74 1.87
C GLY A 111 -11.98 22.15 3.24
N GLU A 112 -13.17 21.57 3.40
CA GLU A 112 -13.63 20.91 4.63
C GLU A 112 -14.05 19.46 4.38
N GLY A 113 -14.06 18.65 5.45
CA GLY A 113 -14.59 17.28 5.40
C GLY A 113 -13.76 16.31 4.56
N LEU A 114 -14.40 15.62 3.61
CA LEU A 114 -13.77 14.63 2.73
C LEU A 114 -13.25 15.28 1.44
N ASP A 115 -12.45 16.33 1.58
CA ASP A 115 -11.75 17.00 0.49
C ASP A 115 -10.33 16.40 0.36
N PHE A 116 -9.95 16.00 -0.85
CA PHE A 116 -8.66 15.34 -1.15
C PHE A 116 -7.69 16.27 -1.89
N GLY A 117 -7.96 17.57 -1.86
CA GLY A 117 -7.17 18.59 -2.53
C GLY A 117 -7.24 18.46 -4.05
N VAL A 118 -6.13 18.74 -4.72
CA VAL A 118 -6.09 18.74 -6.19
C VAL A 118 -5.67 17.38 -6.73
N PHE A 119 -6.53 16.79 -7.58
CA PHE A 119 -6.17 15.60 -8.34
C PHE A 119 -5.21 15.95 -9.50
N CYS A 120 -3.97 15.51 -9.36
CA CYS A 120 -2.91 15.80 -10.32
C CYS A 120 -2.76 14.70 -11.38
N SER A 121 -2.34 15.10 -12.58
CA SER A 121 -1.93 14.22 -13.66
C SER A 121 -0.47 14.52 -14.03
N SER A 122 0.09 13.75 -14.97
CA SER A 122 1.42 14.04 -15.54
C SER A 122 1.54 15.41 -16.21
N SER A 123 0.41 16.07 -16.49
CA SER A 123 0.34 17.41 -17.08
C SER A 123 0.04 18.53 -16.07
N THR A 124 -0.17 18.20 -14.80
CA THR A 124 -0.48 19.21 -13.79
C THR A 124 0.73 20.11 -13.53
N PRO A 125 0.60 21.45 -13.64
CA PRO A 125 1.71 22.36 -13.38
C PRO A 125 2.22 22.24 -11.94
N SER A 126 3.53 22.37 -11.74
CA SER A 126 4.13 22.36 -10.41
C SER A 126 3.63 23.48 -9.50
N THR A 127 3.07 24.56 -10.06
CA THR A 127 2.45 25.66 -9.31
C THR A 127 1.11 25.30 -8.67
N VAL A 128 0.54 24.15 -9.06
CA VAL A 128 -0.71 23.60 -8.49
C VAL A 128 -0.39 22.61 -7.36
N LEU A 129 0.84 22.12 -7.32
CA LEU A 129 1.37 21.32 -6.21
C LEU A 129 1.76 22.32 -5.11
N GLY A 130 1.20 22.14 -3.90
CA GLY A 130 1.43 23.02 -2.75
C GLY A 130 2.90 23.23 -2.42
#